data_AF-A0A832ZF84-F1
#
_entry.id   AF-A0A832ZF84-F1
#
_cell.length_a   1.000
_cell.length_b   1.000
_cell.length_c   1.000
_cell.angle_alpha   90.00
_cell.angle_beta   90.00
_cell.angle_gamma   90.00
#
_symmetry.space_group_name_H-M   'P 1'
#
loop_
_entity.id
_entity.type
_entity.pdbx_description
1 polymer ?
#
loop_
_entity_poly.entity_id
_entity_poly.type
_entity_poly.pdbx_seq_one_letter_code
_entity_poly.pdbx_strand_id
1 'polypeptide(L)'
;MLGETRKVQRLGQSSLIVTLPKNWVKRVGLKPGDTVYVEDEGDSLRIKPAKPGSRERETTIDSSELSKLGIGIGQFLSCLYLLGFEQIKIENVDRFLVAEARQVARRLSGVEVLASTNTIEVRSLIDVGKLDLKDLVSNTISLLTEMFERLEIAISTGESLDSTLYEEAVRIAHLVTKKLISEIGGDDPTKPAILMAMALSGHLASILGDTIRRLPKLCRRGCSNAEEIRNT
;
A
#
# COMPACT_ATOMS: atom_id res chain seq x y z
N MET A 1 -7.04 -30.26 -3.56
CA MET A 1 -5.85 -30.26 -2.69
C MET A 1 -4.94 -31.39 -3.14
N LEU A 2 -3.67 -31.10 -3.44
CA LEU A 2 -2.67 -32.15 -3.67
C LEU A 2 -2.01 -32.44 -2.32
N GLY A 3 -2.51 -33.45 -1.62
CA GLY A 3 -1.88 -33.95 -0.40
C GLY A 3 -0.82 -34.99 -0.74
N GLU A 4 0.36 -34.87 -0.15
CA GLU A 4 1.41 -35.89 -0.23
C GLU A 4 1.77 -36.35 1.19
N THR A 5 1.88 -37.66 1.39
CA THR A 5 2.27 -38.21 2.69
C THR A 5 3.80 -38.18 2.82
N ARG A 6 4.29 -37.61 3.91
CA ARG A 6 5.71 -37.60 4.26
C ARG A 6 5.92 -38.39 5.55
N LYS A 7 7.00 -39.17 5.61
CA LYS A 7 7.38 -39.87 6.85
C LYS A 7 8.09 -38.88 7.77
N VAL A 8 7.71 -38.90 9.05
CA VAL A 8 8.50 -38.29 10.12
C VAL A 8 9.76 -39.11 10.36
N GLN A 9 10.88 -38.44 10.56
CA GLN A 9 12.18 -39.04 10.85
C GLN A 9 12.64 -38.57 12.22
N ARG A 10 13.43 -39.40 12.91
CA ARG A 10 13.97 -39.06 14.22
C ARG A 10 15.28 -38.27 14.06
N LEU A 11 15.37 -37.12 14.72
CA LEU A 11 16.60 -36.35 14.85
C LEU A 11 16.95 -36.22 16.34
N GLY A 12 17.95 -36.98 16.79
CA GLY A 12 18.32 -37.05 18.21
C GLY A 12 17.31 -37.84 19.07
N GLN A 13 17.40 -37.69 20.38
CA GLN A 13 16.57 -38.48 21.31
C GLN A 13 15.12 -37.98 21.39
N SER A 14 14.88 -36.67 21.31
CA SER A 14 13.60 -36.03 21.63
C SER A 14 12.93 -35.31 20.46
N SER A 15 13.57 -35.19 19.29
CA SER A 15 13.03 -34.41 18.18
C SER A 15 12.70 -35.26 16.95
N LEU A 16 11.61 -34.88 16.28
CA LEU A 16 11.21 -35.42 14.98
C LEU A 16 11.37 -34.34 13.92
N ILE A 17 11.71 -34.75 12.70
CA ILE A 17 11.79 -33.89 11.53
C ILE A 17 10.93 -34.46 10.40
N VAL A 18 10.42 -33.59 9.54
CA VAL A 18 9.68 -33.97 8.34
C VAL A 18 10.22 -33.20 7.15
N THR A 19 10.27 -33.83 5.98
CA THR A 19 10.72 -33.18 4.74
C THR A 19 9.60 -32.34 4.14
N LEU A 20 9.92 -31.10 3.79
CA LEU A 20 8.98 -30.17 3.17
C LEU A 20 8.77 -30.52 1.68
N PRO A 21 7.54 -30.36 1.13
CA PRO A 21 7.26 -30.64 -0.27
C PRO A 21 8.15 -29.83 -1.22
N LYS A 22 8.90 -30.49 -2.11
CA LYS A 22 9.84 -29.82 -3.04
C LYS A 22 9.19 -28.71 -3.86
N ASN A 23 7.97 -28.94 -4.34
CA ASN A 23 7.22 -27.94 -5.11
C ASN A 23 6.79 -26.75 -4.25
N TRP A 24 6.45 -26.98 -2.97
CA TRP A 24 6.14 -25.90 -2.05
C TRP A 24 7.39 -25.08 -1.71
N VAL A 25 8.49 -25.74 -1.34
CA VAL A 25 9.81 -25.12 -1.06
C VAL A 25 10.24 -24.18 -2.19
N LYS A 26 10.15 -24.64 -3.45
CA LYS A 26 10.45 -23.81 -4.63
C LYS A 26 9.53 -22.60 -4.75
N ARG A 27 8.22 -22.80 -4.54
CA ARG A 27 7.20 -21.74 -4.64
C ARG A 27 7.42 -20.63 -3.61
N VAL A 28 7.79 -21.01 -2.39
CA VAL A 28 8.05 -20.06 -1.30
C VAL A 28 9.51 -19.58 -1.22
N GLY A 29 10.37 -20.02 -2.14
CA GLY A 29 11.76 -19.56 -2.25
C GLY A 29 12.71 -20.01 -1.13
N LEU A 30 12.33 -21.01 -0.32
CA LEU A 30 13.14 -21.49 0.80
C LEU A 30 14.43 -22.15 0.32
N LYS A 31 15.55 -21.77 0.94
CA LYS A 31 16.89 -22.35 0.77
C LYS A 31 17.31 -23.12 2.02
N PRO A 32 18.23 -24.09 1.91
CA PRO A 32 18.83 -24.73 3.07
C PRO A 32 19.43 -23.68 4.03
N GLY A 33 19.05 -23.74 5.31
CA GLY A 33 19.46 -22.77 6.32
C GLY A 33 18.42 -21.68 6.62
N ASP A 34 17.40 -21.52 5.77
CA ASP A 34 16.29 -20.60 6.04
C ASP A 34 15.41 -21.12 7.19
N THR A 35 14.86 -20.20 7.97
CA THR A 35 13.95 -20.51 9.08
C THR A 35 12.49 -20.50 8.63
N VAL A 36 11.68 -21.36 9.25
CA VAL A 36 10.23 -21.41 9.07
C VAL A 36 9.53 -21.16 10.40
N TYR A 37 8.42 -20.46 10.35
CA TYR A 37 7.47 -20.37 11.46
C TYR A 37 6.55 -21.58 11.42
N VAL A 38 6.42 -22.27 12.55
CA VAL A 38 5.54 -23.42 12.72
C VAL A 38 4.49 -23.03 13.75
N GLU A 39 3.25 -22.96 13.28
CA GLU A 39 2.08 -22.60 14.07
C GLU A 39 1.31 -23.88 14.41
N ASP A 40 0.99 -24.07 15.68
CA ASP A 40 0.22 -25.20 16.18
C ASP A 40 -1.28 -24.87 16.11
N GLU A 41 -2.03 -25.59 15.26
CA GLU A 41 -3.49 -25.45 15.11
C GLU A 41 -4.23 -26.60 15.84
N GLY A 42 -3.57 -27.27 16.80
CA GLY A 42 -4.14 -28.32 17.63
C GLY A 42 -4.00 -29.71 17.01
N ASP A 43 -4.75 -29.99 15.94
CA ASP A 43 -4.70 -31.29 15.22
C ASP A 43 -3.75 -31.26 14.01
N SER A 44 -3.21 -30.09 13.68
CA SER A 44 -2.41 -29.85 12.50
C SER A 44 -1.35 -28.78 12.75
N LEU A 45 -0.27 -28.85 12.00
CA LEU A 45 0.78 -27.83 12.01
C LEU A 45 0.70 -27.00 10.73
N ARG A 46 0.67 -25.68 10.87
CA ARG A 46 0.76 -24.75 9.76
C ARG A 46 2.17 -24.20 9.67
N ILE A 47 2.85 -24.50 8.56
CA ILE A 47 4.23 -24.07 8.32
C ILE A 47 4.21 -22.90 7.33
N LYS A 48 4.86 -21.79 7.71
CA LYS A 48 5.07 -20.60 6.87
C LYS A 48 6.56 -20.25 6.89
N PRO A 49 7.14 -19.67 5.82
CA PRO A 49 8.47 -19.07 5.91
C PRO A 49 8.54 -18.06 7.06
N ALA A 50 9.58 -18.10 7.90
CA ALA A 50 9.70 -17.19 9.05
C ALA A 50 9.88 -15.73 8.61
N LYS A 51 10.38 -15.54 7.38
CA LYS A 51 10.29 -14.28 6.64
C LYS A 51 9.25 -14.46 5.54
N PRO A 52 8.03 -13.93 5.67
CA PRO A 52 7.11 -13.88 4.54
C PRO A 52 7.77 -13.05 3.43
N GLY A 53 8.18 -13.70 2.33
CA GLY A 53 8.68 -13.01 1.14
C GLY A 53 10.18 -12.70 1.08
N SER A 54 11.07 -13.70 1.14
CA SER A 54 12.49 -13.49 0.79
C SER A 54 12.75 -13.31 -0.72
N ARG A 55 11.73 -12.86 -1.47
CA ARG A 55 11.97 -12.07 -2.66
C ARG A 55 11.40 -10.71 -2.33
N GLU A 56 12.28 -9.75 -2.08
CA GLU A 56 11.94 -8.36 -2.34
C GLU A 56 11.27 -8.36 -3.71
N ARG A 57 10.02 -7.89 -3.78
CA ARG A 57 9.31 -7.86 -5.05
C ARG A 57 9.94 -6.72 -5.84
N GLU A 58 10.88 -7.10 -6.69
CA GLU A 58 11.63 -6.18 -7.54
C GLU A 58 11.10 -6.23 -8.97
N THR A 59 11.13 -5.09 -9.65
CA THR A 59 10.90 -5.04 -11.10
C THR A 59 11.79 -3.98 -11.75
N THR A 60 12.14 -4.23 -13.01
CA THR A 60 12.85 -3.27 -13.86
C THR A 60 12.06 -3.09 -15.15
N ILE A 61 11.83 -1.85 -15.56
CA ILE A 61 11.12 -1.52 -16.79
C ILE A 61 11.82 -0.37 -17.52
N ASP A 62 11.70 -0.37 -18.84
CA ASP A 62 12.11 0.75 -19.68
C ASP A 62 10.98 1.79 -19.78
N SER A 63 11.31 3.09 -19.72
CA SER A 63 10.31 4.17 -19.82
C SER A 63 9.48 4.12 -21.12
N SER A 64 10.04 3.58 -22.21
CA SER A 64 9.32 3.40 -23.48
C SER A 64 8.20 2.36 -23.39
N GLU A 65 8.32 1.35 -22.52
CA GLU A 65 7.27 0.36 -22.29
C GLU A 65 6.06 0.99 -21.59
N LEU A 66 6.28 1.93 -20.66
CA LEU A 66 5.20 2.71 -20.04
C LEU A 66 4.42 3.51 -21.10
N SER A 67 5.15 4.13 -22.02
CA SER A 67 4.57 4.92 -23.12
C SER A 67 3.76 4.06 -24.09
N LYS A 68 4.25 2.87 -24.45
CA LYS A 68 3.54 1.92 -25.31
C LYS A 68 2.23 1.43 -24.68
N LEU A 69 2.22 1.24 -23.37
CA LEU A 69 1.04 0.84 -22.62
C LEU A 69 0.06 2.01 -22.36
N GLY A 70 0.48 3.25 -22.63
CA GLY A 70 -0.31 4.45 -22.31
C GLY A 70 -0.50 4.67 -20.81
N ILE A 71 0.40 4.12 -19.98
CA ILE A 71 0.31 4.20 -18.51
C ILE A 71 1.29 5.29 -18.01
N GLY A 72 0.78 6.25 -17.26
CA GLY A 72 1.61 7.26 -16.61
C GLY A 72 2.49 6.66 -15.50
N ILE A 73 3.70 7.17 -15.32
CA ILE A 73 4.64 6.68 -14.30
C ILE A 73 4.04 6.75 -12.89
N GLY A 74 3.24 7.78 -12.58
CA GLY A 74 2.60 7.86 -11.26
C GLY A 74 1.58 6.76 -10.99
N GLN A 75 0.80 6.37 -12.00
CA GLN A 75 -0.12 5.23 -11.90
C GLN A 75 0.66 3.92 -11.73
N PHE A 76 1.69 3.72 -12.55
CA PHE A 76 2.54 2.54 -12.50
C PHE A 76 3.19 2.34 -11.12
N LEU A 77 3.83 3.39 -10.58
CA LEU A 77 4.48 3.35 -9.28
C LEU A 77 3.48 3.11 -8.14
N SER A 78 2.33 3.78 -8.18
CA SER A 78 1.29 3.59 -7.15
C SER A 78 0.74 2.16 -7.16
N CYS A 79 0.48 1.60 -8.35
CA CYS A 79 0.01 0.22 -8.49
C CYS A 79 1.02 -0.78 -7.93
N LEU A 80 2.29 -0.69 -8.32
CA LEU A 80 3.32 -1.61 -7.83
C LEU A 80 3.56 -1.48 -6.33
N TYR A 81 3.52 -0.26 -5.78
CA TYR A 81 3.59 -0.05 -4.33
C TYR A 81 2.46 -0.79 -3.59
N LEU A 82 1.22 -0.68 -4.07
CA LEU A 82 0.06 -1.36 -3.48
C LEU A 82 0.16 -2.88 -3.61
N LEU A 83 0.72 -3.37 -4.72
CA LEU A 83 0.98 -4.80 -4.96
C LEU A 83 2.13 -5.37 -4.11
N GLY A 84 2.77 -4.55 -3.28
CA GLY A 84 3.85 -5.00 -2.40
C GLY A 84 5.22 -5.06 -3.06
N PHE A 85 5.43 -4.38 -4.20
CA PHE A 85 6.78 -4.21 -4.73
C PHE A 85 7.61 -3.34 -3.79
N GLU A 86 8.81 -3.81 -3.51
CA GLU A 86 9.76 -3.18 -2.59
C GLU A 86 10.80 -2.35 -3.33
N GLN A 87 11.14 -2.75 -4.56
CA GLN A 87 12.04 -2.00 -5.44
C GLN A 87 11.48 -1.94 -6.87
N ILE A 88 11.45 -0.74 -7.43
CA ILE A 88 11.01 -0.51 -8.81
C ILE A 88 12.09 0.30 -9.51
N LYS A 89 12.75 -0.29 -10.50
CA LYS A 89 13.75 0.38 -11.32
C LYS A 89 13.15 0.77 -12.66
N ILE A 90 13.36 2.01 -13.07
CA ILE A 90 12.92 2.53 -14.37
C ILE A 90 14.16 3.04 -15.10
N GLU A 91 14.39 2.53 -16.30
CA GLU A 91 15.51 2.90 -17.17
C GLU A 91 15.07 3.88 -18.27
N ASN A 92 16.02 4.60 -18.85
CA ASN A 92 15.79 5.56 -19.93
C ASN A 92 14.83 6.70 -19.57
N VAL A 93 15.01 7.26 -18.37
CA VAL A 93 14.13 8.30 -17.81
C VAL A 93 14.66 9.71 -18.04
N ASP A 94 13.76 10.65 -18.31
CA ASP A 94 14.08 12.07 -18.40
C ASP A 94 13.82 12.82 -17.07
N ARG A 95 14.15 14.13 -17.04
CA ARG A 95 13.93 14.96 -15.85
C ARG A 95 12.46 15.08 -15.46
N PHE A 96 11.54 14.96 -16.42
CA PHE A 96 10.11 15.07 -16.17
C PHE A 96 9.62 13.83 -15.39
N LEU A 97 9.99 12.64 -15.84
CA LEU A 97 9.68 11.38 -15.16
C LEU A 97 10.28 11.32 -13.74
N VAL A 98 11.49 11.86 -13.54
CA VAL A 98 12.08 11.99 -12.20
C VAL A 98 11.23 12.88 -11.28
N ALA A 99 10.75 14.02 -11.79
CA ALA A 99 9.91 14.93 -11.02
C ALA A 99 8.56 14.29 -10.66
N GLU A 100 7.95 13.58 -11.61
CA GLU A 100 6.68 12.86 -11.40
C GLU A 100 6.83 11.72 -10.39
N ALA A 101 7.89 10.91 -10.50
CA ALA A 101 8.19 9.85 -9.54
C ALA A 101 8.35 10.39 -8.11
N ARG A 102 9.07 11.52 -7.94
CA ARG A 102 9.21 12.19 -6.65
C ARG A 102 7.88 12.73 -6.13
N GLN A 103 7.02 13.26 -7.00
CA GLN A 103 5.70 13.73 -6.60
C GLN A 103 4.82 12.59 -6.10
N VAL A 104 4.88 11.43 -6.75
CA VAL A 104 4.14 10.24 -6.36
C VAL A 104 4.66 9.69 -5.04
N ALA A 105 5.99 9.61 -4.86
CA ALA A 105 6.60 9.14 -3.62
C ALA A 105 6.19 9.98 -2.40
N ARG A 106 6.02 11.31 -2.55
CA ARG A 106 5.51 12.16 -1.45
C ARG A 106 4.10 11.78 -0.98
N ARG A 107 3.31 11.12 -1.83
CA ARG A 107 1.93 10.67 -1.54
C ARG A 107 1.87 9.24 -0.99
N LEU A 108 3.01 8.58 -0.85
CA LEU A 108 3.13 7.20 -0.38
C LEU A 108 3.98 7.17 0.90
N SER A 109 3.60 6.32 1.84
CA SER A 109 4.34 6.19 3.09
C SER A 109 5.62 5.39 2.91
N GLY A 110 6.73 5.94 3.41
CA GLY A 110 8.03 5.26 3.44
C GLY A 110 8.57 4.91 2.06
N VAL A 111 8.35 5.77 1.06
CA VAL A 111 8.90 5.59 -0.29
C VAL A 111 10.07 6.53 -0.51
N GLU A 112 11.19 5.97 -0.96
CA GLU A 112 12.38 6.70 -1.35
C GLU A 112 12.56 6.65 -2.88
N VAL A 113 13.04 7.74 -3.47
CA VAL A 113 13.35 7.83 -4.91
C VAL A 113 14.82 8.20 -5.08
N LEU A 114 15.60 7.26 -5.58
CA LEU A 114 16.99 7.44 -5.96
C LEU A 114 17.05 7.67 -7.48
N ALA A 115 17.57 8.82 -7.91
CA ALA A 115 17.68 9.15 -9.33
C ALA A 115 19.15 9.26 -9.74
N SER A 116 19.51 8.62 -10.83
CA SER A 116 20.79 8.77 -11.52
C SER A 116 20.58 9.44 -12.88
N THR A 117 21.63 9.52 -13.71
CA THR A 117 21.59 10.23 -15.01
C THR A 117 20.49 9.74 -15.96
N ASN A 118 20.19 8.44 -15.96
CA ASN A 118 19.24 7.83 -16.90
C ASN A 118 18.39 6.72 -16.25
N THR A 119 18.36 6.66 -14.92
CA THR A 119 17.62 5.65 -14.17
C THR A 119 16.98 6.25 -12.93
N ILE A 120 15.81 5.73 -12.56
CA ILE A 120 15.15 5.99 -11.27
C ILE A 120 14.99 4.65 -10.57
N GLU A 121 15.24 4.64 -9.28
CA GLU A 121 14.95 3.52 -8.39
C GLU A 121 14.02 4.01 -7.27
N VAL A 122 12.87 3.36 -7.15
CA VAL A 122 11.86 3.66 -6.14
C VAL A 122 11.83 2.51 -5.14
N ARG A 123 12.08 2.80 -3.86
CA ARG A 123 12.13 1.81 -2.79
C ARG A 123 11.04 2.04 -1.75
N SER A 124 10.38 0.97 -1.32
CA SER A 124 9.47 0.98 -0.17
C SER A 124 10.21 0.48 1.07
N LEU A 125 10.36 1.34 2.07
CA LEU A 125 11.07 1.06 3.32
C LEU A 125 10.17 0.47 4.41
N ILE A 126 8.86 0.39 4.17
CA ILE A 126 7.89 -0.10 5.15
C ILE A 126 7.68 -1.60 5.00
N ASP A 127 8.00 -2.33 6.07
CA ASP A 127 7.68 -3.74 6.26
C ASP A 127 6.24 -3.88 6.76
N VAL A 128 5.32 -4.17 5.84
CA VAL A 128 3.88 -4.36 6.15
C VAL A 128 3.61 -5.62 6.97
N GLY A 129 4.55 -6.57 7.03
CA GLY A 129 4.43 -7.75 7.88
C GLY A 129 4.43 -7.41 9.37
N LYS A 130 5.06 -6.31 9.75
CA LYS A 130 5.15 -5.81 11.14
C LYS A 130 4.04 -4.86 11.54
N LEU A 131 3.20 -4.43 10.60
CA LEU A 131 2.11 -3.50 10.88
C LEU A 131 0.88 -4.26 11.40
N ASP A 132 0.17 -3.65 12.34
CA ASP A 132 -1.17 -4.08 12.76
C ASP A 132 -2.22 -3.36 11.91
N LEU A 133 -3.11 -4.12 11.27
CA LEU A 133 -4.18 -3.58 10.43
C LEU A 133 -5.19 -2.75 11.26
N LYS A 134 -5.48 -3.17 12.49
CA LYS A 134 -6.39 -2.47 13.40
C LYS A 134 -5.85 -1.09 13.75
N ASP A 135 -4.56 -0.99 14.03
CA ASP A 135 -3.91 0.29 14.35
C ASP A 135 -3.94 1.23 13.15
N LEU A 136 -3.65 0.73 11.94
CA LEU A 136 -3.73 1.52 10.72
C LEU A 136 -5.15 2.06 10.45
N VAL A 137 -6.17 1.23 10.65
CA VAL A 137 -7.58 1.64 10.50
C VAL A 137 -7.96 2.65 11.57
N SER A 138 -7.57 2.43 12.83
CA SER A 138 -7.83 3.37 13.93
C SER A 138 -7.19 4.73 13.65
N ASN A 139 -5.95 4.76 13.16
CA ASN A 139 -5.28 6.00 12.77
C ASN A 139 -6.00 6.72 11.64
N THR A 140 -6.52 5.96 10.66
CA THR A 140 -7.33 6.53 9.56
C THR A 140 -8.59 7.21 10.10
N ILE A 141 -9.29 6.56 11.04
CA ILE A 141 -10.50 7.13 11.67
C ILE A 141 -10.16 8.41 12.44
N SER A 142 -9.10 8.41 13.23
CA SER A 142 -8.67 9.60 13.99
C SER A 142 -8.37 10.80 13.08
N LEU A 143 -7.64 10.58 11.97
CA LEU A 143 -7.37 11.64 11.00
C LEU A 143 -8.64 12.17 10.33
N LEU A 144 -9.58 11.27 9.99
CA LEU A 144 -10.85 11.68 9.41
C LEU A 144 -11.67 12.53 10.39
N THR A 145 -11.73 12.14 11.66
CA THR A 145 -12.40 12.93 12.71
C THR A 145 -11.79 14.32 12.82
N GLU A 146 -10.46 14.43 12.87
CA GLU A 146 -9.77 15.72 12.91
C GLU A 146 -10.06 16.56 11.65
N MET A 147 -10.15 15.93 10.47
CA MET A 147 -10.53 16.62 9.24
C MET A 147 -11.94 17.21 9.33
N PHE A 148 -12.89 16.49 9.93
CA PHE A 148 -14.26 16.98 10.12
C PHE A 148 -14.33 18.14 11.12
N GLU A 149 -13.56 18.08 12.20
CA GLU A 149 -13.48 19.17 13.19
C GLU A 149 -12.88 20.44 12.57
N ARG A 150 -11.77 20.31 11.83
CA ARG A 150 -11.16 21.44 11.11
C ARG A 150 -12.10 22.01 10.05
N LEU A 151 -12.91 21.16 9.45
CA LEU A 151 -13.88 21.58 8.46
C LEU A 151 -14.98 22.44 9.07
N GLU A 152 -15.51 22.04 10.23
CA GLU A 152 -16.51 22.81 10.96
C GLU A 152 -16.00 24.22 11.30
N ILE A 153 -14.74 24.30 11.76
CA ILE A 153 -14.06 25.57 12.04
C ILE A 153 -13.95 26.40 10.76
N ALA A 154 -13.40 25.83 9.68
CA ALA A 154 -13.21 26.53 8.41
C ALA A 154 -14.51 27.07 7.79
N ILE A 155 -15.63 26.35 7.95
CA ILE A 155 -16.95 26.81 7.53
C ILE A 155 -17.40 28.00 8.38
N SER A 156 -17.10 27.98 9.68
CA SER A 156 -17.50 29.02 10.63
C SER A 156 -16.64 30.30 10.53
N THR A 157 -15.35 30.15 10.25
CA THR A 157 -14.38 31.26 10.21
C THR A 157 -14.10 31.76 8.78
N GLY A 158 -14.48 31.00 7.75
CA GLY A 158 -14.15 31.29 6.36
C GLY A 158 -12.69 31.00 6.00
N GLU A 159 -11.92 30.38 6.90
CA GLU A 159 -10.52 30.03 6.67
C GLU A 159 -10.37 28.89 5.65
N SER A 160 -9.24 28.86 4.95
CA SER A 160 -8.92 27.78 4.01
C SER A 160 -8.42 26.54 4.76
N LEU A 161 -8.95 25.36 4.41
CA LEU A 161 -8.47 24.09 4.94
C LEU A 161 -7.06 23.78 4.38
N ASP A 162 -6.12 23.44 5.26
CA ASP A 162 -4.81 22.93 4.87
C ASP A 162 -4.94 21.50 4.31
N SER A 163 -4.21 21.19 3.23
CA SER A 163 -4.21 19.88 2.58
C SER A 163 -3.32 18.85 3.29
N THR A 164 -2.50 19.24 4.26
CA THR A 164 -1.59 18.33 5.00
C THR A 164 -2.32 17.13 5.59
N LEU A 165 -3.43 17.37 6.29
CA LEU A 165 -4.20 16.32 6.95
C LEU A 165 -4.84 15.35 5.95
N TYR A 166 -5.31 15.87 4.81
CA TYR A 166 -5.80 15.07 3.70
C TYR A 166 -4.69 14.21 3.08
N GLU A 167 -3.50 14.77 2.87
CA GLU A 167 -2.35 14.03 2.33
C GLU A 167 -1.89 12.92 3.28
N GLU A 168 -1.96 13.14 4.59
CA GLU A 168 -1.69 12.12 5.60
C GLU A 168 -2.74 11.01 5.59
N ALA A 169 -4.04 11.36 5.55
CA ALA A 169 -5.11 10.38 5.44
C ALA A 169 -4.97 9.49 4.20
N VAL A 170 -4.61 10.08 3.05
CA VAL A 170 -4.35 9.34 1.80
C VAL A 170 -3.15 8.40 1.94
N ARG A 171 -2.07 8.84 2.59
CA ARG A 171 -0.88 8.02 2.85
C ARG A 171 -1.19 6.80 3.72
N ILE A 172 -1.96 6.97 4.80
CA ILE A 172 -2.38 5.85 5.66
C ILE A 172 -3.35 4.92 4.91
N ALA A 173 -4.28 5.47 4.12
CA ALA A 173 -5.19 4.65 3.30
C ALA A 173 -4.44 3.75 2.30
N HIS A 174 -3.37 4.24 1.68
CA HIS A 174 -2.50 3.42 0.83
C HIS A 174 -1.80 2.31 1.63
N LEU A 175 -1.37 2.58 2.87
CA LEU A 175 -0.77 1.55 3.75
C LEU A 175 -1.77 0.47 4.16
N VAL A 176 -2.99 0.86 4.56
CA VAL A 176 -4.08 -0.08 4.85
C VAL A 176 -4.31 -0.99 3.64
N THR A 177 -4.38 -0.40 2.45
CA THR A 177 -4.59 -1.12 1.20
C THR A 177 -3.45 -2.11 0.92
N LYS A 178 -2.19 -1.66 1.04
CA LYS A 178 -1.00 -2.50 0.86
C LYS A 178 -0.97 -3.66 1.86
N LYS A 179 -1.31 -3.40 3.13
CA LYS A 179 -1.41 -4.40 4.19
C LYS A 179 -2.49 -5.44 3.87
N LEU A 180 -3.69 -5.00 3.50
CA LEU A 180 -4.78 -5.90 3.09
C LEU A 180 -4.39 -6.79 1.91
N ILE A 181 -3.75 -6.23 0.87
CA ILE A 181 -3.26 -7.02 -0.28
C ILE A 181 -2.25 -8.08 0.18
N SER A 182 -1.35 -7.74 1.11
CA SER A 182 -0.35 -8.68 1.64
C SER A 182 -0.98 -9.85 2.41
N GLU A 183 -2.06 -9.60 3.17
CA GLU A 183 -2.75 -10.64 3.96
C GLU A 183 -3.66 -11.53 3.10
N ILE A 184 -4.26 -10.97 2.05
CA ILE A 184 -5.14 -11.73 1.13
C ILE A 184 -4.32 -12.69 0.25
N GLY A 185 -3.01 -12.48 0.10
CA GLY A 185 -2.01 -13.51 -0.19
C GLY A 185 -2.42 -14.58 -1.19
N GLY A 186 -2.44 -14.24 -2.48
CA GLY A 186 -2.32 -15.23 -3.55
C GLY A 186 -1.30 -14.74 -4.54
N ASP A 187 -0.37 -15.60 -4.93
CA ASP A 187 0.69 -15.39 -5.94
C ASP A 187 0.15 -15.11 -7.36
N ASP A 188 -1.09 -14.64 -7.46
CA ASP A 188 -1.87 -14.48 -8.69
C ASP A 188 -2.47 -13.06 -8.73
N PRO A 189 -1.93 -12.18 -9.61
CA PRO A 189 -2.35 -10.78 -9.74
C PRO A 189 -3.76 -10.60 -10.32
N THR A 190 -4.52 -11.66 -10.61
CA THR A 190 -5.87 -11.58 -11.19
C THR A 190 -7.02 -11.54 -10.16
N LYS A 191 -6.74 -11.56 -8.85
CA LYS A 191 -7.82 -11.65 -7.85
C LYS A 191 -8.59 -10.33 -7.68
N PRO A 192 -9.93 -10.39 -7.52
CA PRO A 192 -10.82 -9.23 -7.27
C PRO A 192 -10.44 -8.37 -6.07
N ALA A 193 -9.57 -8.85 -5.18
CA ALA A 193 -9.01 -8.07 -4.06
C ALA A 193 -8.15 -6.88 -4.52
N ILE A 194 -7.37 -7.01 -5.60
CA ILE A 194 -6.57 -5.88 -6.17
C ILE A 194 -7.52 -4.83 -6.74
N LEU A 195 -8.54 -5.26 -7.48
CA LEU A 195 -9.58 -4.38 -8.01
C LEU A 195 -10.39 -3.71 -6.88
N MET A 196 -10.68 -4.44 -5.80
CA MET A 196 -11.42 -3.91 -4.63
C MET A 196 -10.57 -2.94 -3.82
N ALA A 197 -9.28 -3.20 -3.65
CA ALA A 197 -8.29 -2.32 -3.05
C ALA A 197 -8.11 -1.01 -3.84
N MET A 198 -8.03 -1.11 -5.17
CA MET A 198 -7.99 0.05 -6.07
C MET A 198 -9.32 0.81 -6.06
N ALA A 199 -10.45 0.11 -6.02
CA ALA A 199 -11.77 0.73 -5.96
C ALA A 199 -12.03 1.44 -4.62
N LEU A 200 -11.59 0.86 -3.50
CA LEU A 200 -11.76 1.44 -2.16
C LEU A 200 -10.84 2.64 -1.95
N SER A 201 -9.56 2.55 -2.35
CA SER A 201 -8.65 3.70 -2.29
C SER A 201 -9.09 4.82 -3.23
N GLY A 202 -9.56 4.47 -4.43
CA GLY A 202 -10.16 5.41 -5.39
C GLY A 202 -11.44 6.06 -4.87
N HIS A 203 -12.37 5.31 -4.27
CA HIS A 203 -13.61 5.87 -3.71
C HIS A 203 -13.35 6.75 -2.49
N LEU A 204 -12.48 6.33 -1.57
CA LEU A 204 -12.11 7.15 -0.41
C LEU A 204 -11.44 8.45 -0.85
N ALA A 205 -10.47 8.38 -1.75
CA ALA A 205 -9.80 9.57 -2.29
C ALA A 205 -10.77 10.47 -3.09
N SER A 206 -11.70 9.88 -3.85
CA SER A 206 -12.71 10.63 -4.62
C SER A 206 -13.71 11.32 -3.70
N ILE A 207 -14.22 10.63 -2.67
CA ILE A 207 -15.20 11.19 -1.74
C ILE A 207 -14.56 12.32 -0.92
N LEU A 208 -13.36 12.09 -0.38
CA LEU A 208 -12.63 13.12 0.38
C LEU A 208 -12.22 14.29 -0.51
N GLY A 209 -11.71 14.01 -1.71
CA GLY A 209 -11.30 15.03 -2.68
C GLY A 209 -12.46 15.88 -3.20
N ASP A 210 -13.61 15.27 -3.50
CA ASP A 210 -14.82 15.99 -3.93
C ASP A 210 -15.39 16.83 -2.80
N THR A 211 -15.33 16.34 -1.56
CA THR A 211 -15.75 17.10 -0.38
C THR A 211 -14.86 18.34 -0.24
N ILE A 212 -13.53 18.19 -0.20
CA ILE A 212 -12.56 19.30 -0.13
C ILE A 212 -12.74 20.30 -1.28
N ARG A 213 -12.94 19.83 -2.51
CA ARG A 213 -13.07 20.71 -3.69
C ARG A 213 -14.39 21.50 -3.73
N ARG A 214 -15.47 20.96 -3.16
CA ARG A 214 -16.79 21.63 -3.13
C ARG A 214 -16.90 22.65 -2.00
N LEU A 215 -16.06 22.54 -0.97
CA LEU A 215 -16.11 23.39 0.22
C LEU A 215 -15.88 24.89 -0.03
N PRO A 216 -14.93 25.33 -0.88
CA PRO A 216 -14.79 26.76 -1.19
C PRO A 216 -16.04 27.40 -1.81
N LYS A 217 -16.88 26.60 -2.48
CA LYS A 217 -18.16 27.06 -3.07
C LYS A 217 -19.28 27.11 -2.04
N LEU A 218 -19.24 26.22 -1.03
CA LEU A 218 -20.22 26.20 0.06
C LEU A 218 -19.94 27.30 1.09
N CYS A 219 -18.67 27.53 1.46
CA CYS A 219 -18.30 28.66 2.34
C CYS A 219 -18.69 30.01 1.72
N ARG A 220 -18.46 30.23 0.41
CA ARG A 220 -18.90 31.47 -0.26
C ARG A 220 -20.41 31.67 -0.26
N ARG A 221 -21.20 30.61 -0.44
CA ARG A 221 -22.67 30.68 -0.38
C ARG A 221 -23.17 30.91 1.05
N GLY A 222 -22.53 30.30 2.04
CA GLY A 222 -22.84 30.53 3.46
C GLY A 222 -22.58 31.97 3.89
N CYS A 223 -21.45 32.56 3.49
CA CYS A 223 -21.13 33.96 3.78
C CYS A 223 -22.08 34.95 3.08
N SER A 224 -22.41 34.77 1.80
CA SER A 224 -23.38 35.64 1.11
C SER A 224 -24.77 35.61 1.75
N ASN A 225 -25.27 34.41 2.11
CA ASN A 225 -26.58 34.30 2.76
C ASN A 225 -26.58 34.90 4.17
N ALA A 226 -25.46 34.83 4.89
CA ALA A 226 -25.32 35.43 6.23
C ALA A 226 -25.27 36.98 6.18
N GLU A 227 -24.71 37.56 5.11
CA GLU A 227 -24.73 39.02 4.87
C GLU A 227 -26.11 39.53 4.41
N GLU A 228 -26.84 38.76 3.59
CA GLU A 228 -28.20 39.10 3.16
C GLU A 228 -29.18 39.15 4.35
N ILE A 229 -29.09 38.18 5.27
CA ILE A 229 -29.94 38.11 6.48
C ILE A 229 -29.60 39.21 7.49
N ARG A 230 -28.37 39.74 7.50
CA ARG A 230 -27.99 40.89 8.36
C ARG A 230 -28.43 42.24 7.81
N ASN A 231 -28.75 42.33 6.52
CA ASN A 231 -29.18 43.56 5.84
C ASN A 231 -30.69 43.63 5.58
N THR A 232 -31.47 42.69 6.15
CA THR A 232 -32.95 42.72 6.20
C THR A 232 -33.43 42.91 7.64
#